data_AF-A0A8B6BE87-F1
#
_entry.id   AF-A0A8B6BE87-F1
#
_cell.length_a   1.000
_cell.length_b   1.000
_cell.length_c   1.000
_cell.angle_alpha   90.00
_cell.angle_beta   90.00
_cell.angle_gamma   90.00
#
_symmetry.space_group_name_H-M   'P 1'
#
loop_
_entity.id
_entity.type
_entity.pdbx_description
1 polymer ?
#
loop_
_entity_poly.entity_id
_entity_poly.type
_entity_poly.pdbx_seq_one_letter_code
_entity_poly.pdbx_strand_id
1 'polypeptide(L)'
;MGICETFLTSNTEDSFISIKGFELERKDRCETSEKKGGGVVAYVSSSLKYKRRTDLEISSLESIWLQIHFKNSKSLLICFIYRPPDMPQSWIDEFEKEIEKANELELEMIIMGDINIDFTGGCLNNKWENLLLTQSIVQLIDTPTRITSTSSTIIDHVYTNHPENIVETNVPKIALK
;
A
#
# COMPACT_ATOMS: atom_id res chain seq x y z
N MET A 1 -5.47 -1.73 9.14
CA MET A 1 -5.42 -0.28 8.88
C MET A 1 -4.01 0.05 8.45
N GLY A 2 -3.83 0.72 7.31
CA GLY A 2 -2.52 1.17 6.84
C GLY A 2 -2.39 2.69 6.98
N ILE A 3 -1.20 3.15 7.36
CA ILE A 3 -0.84 4.57 7.46
C ILE A 3 0.47 4.76 6.68
N CYS A 4 0.47 5.70 5.74
CA CYS A 4 1.65 6.13 4.98
C CYS A 4 2.19 7.45 5.55
N GLU A 5 3.43 7.79 5.20
CA GLU A 5 4.10 9.02 5.66
C GLU A 5 4.08 9.15 7.19
N THR A 6 4.57 8.12 7.87
CA THR A 6 4.53 8.07 9.34
C THR A 6 5.58 8.98 9.99
N PHE A 7 6.65 9.32 9.25
CA PHE A 7 7.82 10.08 9.71
C PHE A 7 8.50 9.45 10.94
N LEU A 8 8.25 8.17 11.19
CA LEU A 8 8.84 7.41 12.28
C LEU A 8 10.27 6.99 11.91
N THR A 9 11.05 6.75 12.95
CA THR A 9 12.41 6.22 12.84
C THR A 9 12.59 5.02 13.75
N SER A 10 13.71 4.31 13.59
CA SER A 10 14.10 3.19 14.46
C SER A 10 14.25 3.61 15.93
N ASN A 11 14.47 4.91 16.18
CA ASN A 11 14.54 5.49 17.52
C ASN A 11 13.16 5.76 18.16
N THR A 12 12.08 5.69 17.39
CA THR A 12 10.73 5.83 17.94
C THR A 12 10.31 4.51 18.56
N GLU A 13 10.00 4.49 19.86
CA GLU A 13 9.53 3.25 20.50
C GLU A 13 8.12 2.88 20.06
N ASP A 14 7.90 1.58 19.81
CA ASP A 14 6.58 1.06 19.42
C ASP A 14 5.50 1.33 20.48
N SER A 15 5.89 1.46 21.75
CA SER A 15 4.99 1.76 22.88
C SER A 15 4.21 3.07 22.67
N PHE A 16 4.83 4.09 22.08
CA PHE A 16 4.23 5.41 21.84
C PHE A 16 3.12 5.39 20.77
N ILE A 17 3.19 4.44 19.85
CA ILE A 17 2.28 4.32 18.73
C ILE A 17 1.40 3.06 18.83
N SER A 18 1.55 2.28 19.89
CA SER A 18 0.75 1.08 20.13
C SER A 18 -0.73 1.43 20.33
N ILE A 19 -1.61 0.69 19.67
CA ILE A 19 -3.06 0.83 19.81
C ILE A 19 -3.60 -0.43 20.47
N LYS A 20 -4.32 -0.28 21.59
CA LYS A 20 -4.89 -1.41 22.32
C LYS A 20 -5.80 -2.25 21.40
N GLY A 21 -5.55 -3.56 21.37
CA GLY A 21 -6.31 -4.51 20.54
C GLY A 21 -5.79 -4.64 19.11
N PHE A 22 -4.66 -4.00 18.79
CA PHE A 22 -4.00 -4.12 17.50
C PHE A 22 -2.53 -4.53 17.69
N GLU A 23 -2.06 -5.37 16.79
CA GLU A 23 -0.65 -5.67 16.55
C GLU A 23 -0.10 -4.67 15.54
N LEU A 24 1.14 -4.25 15.75
CA LEU A 24 1.82 -3.20 14.99
C LEU A 24 2.87 -3.83 14.08
N GLU A 25 2.80 -3.53 12.80
CA GLU A 25 3.85 -3.78 11.82
C GLU A 25 4.29 -2.46 11.21
N ARG A 26 5.60 -2.24 11.08
CA ARG A 26 6.09 -1.02 10.43
C ARG A 26 7.33 -1.25 9.57
N LYS A 27 7.54 -0.30 8.66
CA LYS A 27 8.72 -0.16 7.84
C LYS A 27 9.05 1.32 7.78
N ASP A 28 10.01 1.74 8.59
CA ASP A 28 10.47 3.11 8.63
C ASP A 28 11.36 3.39 7.41
N ARG A 29 11.39 4.64 6.94
CA ARG A 29 12.34 5.03 5.90
C ARG A 29 13.75 4.99 6.47
N CYS A 30 14.70 4.45 5.68
CA CYS A 30 16.10 4.39 6.06
C CYS A 30 16.66 5.80 6.35
N GLU A 31 17.27 5.98 7.52
CA GLU A 31 17.79 7.27 8.02
C GLU A 31 18.95 7.84 7.16
N THR A 32 19.61 7.00 6.35
CA THR A 32 20.66 7.46 5.42
C THR A 32 20.12 8.15 4.18
N SER A 33 18.80 8.16 3.98
CA SER A 33 18.18 8.94 2.92
C SER A 33 18.27 10.43 3.24
N GLU A 34 18.84 11.22 2.33
CA GLU A 34 18.89 12.68 2.46
C GLU A 34 17.49 13.33 2.49
N LYS A 35 16.45 12.57 2.10
CA LYS A 35 15.05 13.01 2.03
C LYS A 35 14.27 12.63 3.28
N LYS A 36 13.89 13.64 4.06
CA LYS A 36 12.93 13.51 5.17
C LYS A 36 11.58 12.97 4.67
N GLY A 37 10.91 12.20 5.52
CA GLY A 37 9.55 11.69 5.29
C GLY A 37 9.46 10.21 4.97
N GLY A 38 8.25 9.74 4.67
CA GLY A 38 7.96 8.33 4.41
C GLY A 38 7.72 7.49 5.66
N GLY A 39 7.88 6.19 5.50
CA GLY A 39 7.50 5.17 6.45
C GLY A 39 6.07 4.68 6.23
N VAL A 40 5.86 3.39 6.49
CA VAL A 40 4.55 2.73 6.45
C VAL A 40 4.32 2.00 7.76
N VAL A 41 3.11 2.11 8.28
CA VAL A 41 2.62 1.37 9.46
C VAL A 41 1.35 0.63 9.09
N ALA A 42 1.25 -0.62 9.54
CA ALA A 42 0.05 -1.43 9.49
C ALA A 42 -0.37 -1.85 10.90
N TYR A 43 -1.61 -1.54 11.25
CA TYR A 43 -2.28 -2.05 12.45
C TYR A 43 -3.21 -3.19 12.08
N VAL A 44 -3.00 -4.36 12.70
CA VAL A 44 -3.81 -5.56 12.49
C VAL A 44 -4.54 -5.89 13.79
N SER A 45 -5.85 -6.11 13.75
CA SER A 45 -6.60 -6.50 14.96
C SER A 45 -6.00 -7.75 15.58
N SER A 46 -5.74 -7.76 16.89
CA SER A 46 -5.22 -8.93 17.61
C SER A 46 -6.17 -10.15 17.57
N SER A 47 -7.41 -9.97 17.09
CA SER A 47 -8.35 -11.05 16.83
C SER A 47 -8.09 -11.80 15.52
N LEU A 48 -7.30 -11.22 14.60
CA LEU A 48 -7.00 -11.79 13.30
C LEU A 48 -5.69 -12.57 13.38
N LYS A 49 -5.67 -13.74 12.74
CA LYS A 49 -4.41 -14.46 12.49
C LYS A 49 -3.78 -13.91 11.23
N TYR A 50 -2.55 -13.46 11.30
CA TYR A 50 -1.81 -13.01 10.13
C TYR A 50 -0.34 -13.43 10.19
N LYS A 51 0.33 -13.31 9.05
CA LYS A 51 1.78 -13.44 8.91
C LYS A 51 2.31 -12.29 8.05
N ARG A 52 3.32 -11.56 8.51
CA ARG A 52 4.08 -10.64 7.66
C ARG A 52 4.93 -11.44 6.65
N ARG A 53 4.84 -11.05 5.38
CA ARG A 53 5.50 -11.69 4.23
C ARG A 53 6.71 -10.88 3.78
N THR A 54 7.71 -10.79 4.65
CA THR A 54 8.99 -10.11 4.36
C THR A 54 9.75 -10.72 3.18
N ASP A 55 9.42 -11.95 2.78
CA ASP A 55 9.95 -12.61 1.59
C ASP A 55 9.44 -11.99 0.26
N LEU A 56 8.27 -11.35 0.31
CA LEU A 56 7.72 -10.57 -0.81
C LEU A 56 8.35 -9.17 -0.87
N GLU A 57 8.63 -8.57 0.28
CA GLU A 57 9.14 -7.20 0.42
C GLU A 57 10.54 -7.01 -0.19
N ILE A 58 10.72 -5.91 -0.90
CA ILE A 58 12.01 -5.40 -1.37
C ILE A 58 12.44 -4.26 -0.44
N SER A 59 13.73 -4.22 -0.10
CA SER A 59 14.27 -3.29 0.90
C SER A 59 14.20 -1.81 0.48
N SER A 60 14.32 -1.51 -0.81
CA SER A 60 14.23 -0.15 -1.37
C SER A 60 12.82 0.40 -1.42
N LEU A 61 11.80 -0.45 -1.33
CA LEU A 61 10.39 -0.04 -1.41
C LEU A 61 9.80 0.11 -0.02
N GLU A 62 8.98 1.13 0.18
CA GLU A 62 8.25 1.35 1.43
C GLU A 62 6.93 0.58 1.37
N SER A 63 7.03 -0.75 1.39
CA SER A 63 5.92 -1.70 1.33
C SER A 63 5.92 -2.66 2.53
N ILE A 64 4.73 -3.03 3.01
CA ILE A 64 4.51 -4.08 4.00
C ILE A 64 3.50 -5.07 3.43
N TRP A 65 3.91 -6.33 3.33
CA TRP A 65 3.02 -7.41 2.87
C TRP A 65 2.53 -8.25 4.06
N LEU A 66 1.23 -8.41 4.16
CA LEU A 66 0.56 -9.21 5.18
C LEU A 66 -0.26 -10.31 4.53
N GLN A 67 -0.20 -11.51 5.08
CA GLN A 67 -1.09 -12.61 4.73
C GLN A 67 -2.08 -12.83 5.87
N ILE A 68 -3.35 -12.53 5.65
CA ILE A 68 -4.43 -12.74 6.61
C ILE A 68 -4.98 -14.15 6.45
N HIS A 69 -5.08 -14.88 7.56
CA HIS A 69 -5.55 -16.26 7.58
C HIS A 69 -6.98 -16.35 8.10
N PHE A 70 -7.85 -16.96 7.31
CA PHE A 70 -9.22 -17.27 7.71
C PHE A 70 -9.36 -18.76 8.06
N LYS A 71 -10.29 -19.09 8.96
CA LYS A 71 -10.43 -20.46 9.48
C LYS A 71 -10.88 -21.46 8.40
N ASN A 72 -11.76 -21.03 7.50
CA ASN A 72 -12.45 -21.89 6.53
C ASN A 72 -12.43 -21.32 5.09
N SER A 73 -11.46 -20.45 4.78
CA SER A 73 -11.37 -19.77 3.48
C SER A 73 -9.90 -19.60 3.09
N LYS A 74 -9.64 -19.40 1.79
CA LYS A 74 -8.30 -19.06 1.32
C LYS A 74 -7.80 -17.79 2.02
N SER A 75 -6.50 -17.73 2.27
CA SER A 75 -5.89 -16.52 2.85
C SER A 75 -5.98 -15.33 1.88
N LEU A 76 -5.89 -14.12 2.42
CA LEU A 76 -5.87 -12.87 1.66
C LEU A 76 -4.50 -12.21 1.83
N LEU A 77 -3.90 -11.74 0.74
CA LEU A 77 -2.73 -10.87 0.79
C LEU A 77 -3.17 -9.41 0.85
N ILE A 78 -2.52 -8.64 1.72
CA ILE A 78 -2.71 -7.19 1.81
C ILE A 78 -1.32 -6.55 1.73
N CYS A 79 -1.13 -5.65 0.78
CA CYS A 79 0.05 -4.81 0.70
C CYS A 79 -0.32 -3.37 1.05
N PHE A 80 0.41 -2.81 2.01
CA PHE A 80 0.43 -1.37 2.25
C PHE A 80 1.68 -0.79 1.63
N ILE A 81 1.54 0.21 0.76
CA ILE A 81 2.67 0.79 0.04
C ILE A 81 2.61 2.31 0.06
N TYR A 82 3.78 2.92 0.23
CA TYR A 82 4.00 4.33 -0.04
C TYR A 82 5.08 4.49 -1.10
N ARG A 83 4.79 5.27 -2.15
CA ARG A 83 5.75 5.64 -3.18
C ARG A 83 5.94 7.16 -3.16
N PRO A 84 7.16 7.65 -2.84
CA PRO A 84 7.46 9.08 -2.88
C PRO A 84 7.26 9.67 -4.28
N PRO A 85 6.82 10.94 -4.40
CA PRO A 85 6.50 11.55 -5.70
C PRO A 85 7.68 11.59 -6.66
N ASP A 86 8.89 11.82 -6.13
CA ASP A 86 10.12 11.94 -6.91
C ASP A 86 10.82 10.60 -7.21
N MET A 87 10.21 9.47 -6.86
CA MET A 87 10.85 8.17 -7.01
C MET A 87 11.04 7.81 -8.50
N PRO A 88 12.25 7.41 -8.94
CA PRO A 88 12.54 7.12 -10.34
C PRO A 88 11.77 5.90 -10.84
N GLN A 89 11.42 5.86 -12.13
CA GLN A 89 10.59 4.81 -12.76
C GLN A 89 11.12 3.37 -12.60
N SER A 90 12.36 3.18 -12.15
CA SER A 90 12.91 1.86 -11.77
C SER A 90 12.18 1.22 -10.59
N TRP A 91 11.51 2.01 -9.75
CA TRP A 91 10.69 1.49 -8.65
C TRP A 91 9.59 0.54 -9.14
N ILE A 92 9.08 0.77 -10.36
CA ILE A 92 8.05 -0.07 -10.97
C ILE A 92 8.62 -1.47 -11.25
N ASP A 93 9.88 -1.58 -11.68
CA ASP A 93 10.52 -2.89 -11.93
C ASP A 93 10.78 -3.64 -10.61
N GLU A 94 11.01 -2.91 -9.52
CA GLU A 94 11.11 -3.51 -8.19
C GLU A 94 9.74 -3.96 -7.71
N PHE A 95 8.73 -3.11 -7.83
CA PHE A 95 7.38 -3.43 -7.37
C PHE A 95 6.73 -4.56 -8.18
N GLU A 96 7.03 -4.64 -9.48
CA GLU A 96 6.65 -5.78 -10.33
C GLU A 96 7.14 -7.10 -9.74
N LYS A 97 8.39 -7.16 -9.25
CA LYS A 97 8.91 -8.37 -8.60
C LYS A 97 8.19 -8.72 -7.30
N GLU A 98 7.74 -7.73 -6.52
CA GLU A 98 6.90 -8.00 -5.34
C GLU A 98 5.57 -8.63 -5.75
N ILE A 99 4.94 -8.08 -6.79
CA ILE A 99 3.68 -8.56 -7.34
C ILE A 99 3.83 -9.96 -7.94
N GLU A 100 4.88 -10.22 -8.71
CA GLU A 100 5.14 -11.54 -9.31
C GLU A 100 5.23 -12.62 -8.23
N LYS A 101 6.04 -12.39 -7.19
CA LYS A 101 6.12 -13.30 -6.04
C LYS A 101 4.79 -13.46 -5.31
N ALA A 102 3.99 -12.40 -5.23
CA ALA A 102 2.66 -12.47 -4.60
C ALA A 102 1.69 -13.31 -5.45
N ASN A 103 1.74 -13.16 -6.77
CA ASN A 103 0.93 -13.92 -7.73
C ASN A 103 1.27 -15.41 -7.75
N GLU A 104 2.53 -15.80 -7.54
CA GLU A 104 2.94 -17.21 -7.41
C GLU A 104 2.22 -17.95 -6.26
N LEU A 105 1.66 -17.21 -5.29
CA LEU A 105 0.91 -17.81 -4.17
C LEU A 105 -0.54 -18.16 -4.53
N GLU A 106 -1.03 -17.71 -5.70
CA GLU A 106 -2.40 -17.92 -6.17
C GLU A 106 -3.47 -17.53 -5.13
N LEU A 107 -3.19 -16.44 -4.41
CA LEU A 107 -4.09 -15.84 -3.42
C LEU A 107 -4.74 -14.57 -3.98
N GLU A 108 -5.90 -14.25 -3.44
CA GLU A 108 -6.46 -12.92 -3.59
C GLU A 108 -5.52 -11.90 -2.94
N MET A 109 -5.34 -10.76 -3.59
CA MET A 109 -4.55 -9.66 -3.06
C MET A 109 -5.27 -8.33 -3.16
N ILE A 110 -5.04 -7.50 -2.15
CA ILE A 110 -5.40 -6.09 -2.13
C ILE A 110 -4.12 -5.29 -1.89
N ILE A 111 -3.81 -4.35 -2.76
CA ILE A 111 -2.68 -3.43 -2.60
C ILE A 111 -3.26 -2.04 -2.41
N MET A 112 -2.80 -1.30 -1.40
CA MET A 112 -3.31 0.04 -1.13
C MET A 112 -2.29 0.97 -0.51
N GLY A 113 -2.46 2.26 -0.78
CA GLY A 113 -1.69 3.33 -0.17
C GLY A 113 -1.45 4.50 -1.11
N ASP A 114 -0.55 5.39 -0.73
CA ASP A 114 -0.23 6.59 -1.51
C ASP A 114 0.87 6.30 -2.52
N ILE A 115 0.47 6.23 -3.80
CA ILE A 115 1.36 5.92 -4.93
C ILE A 115 1.94 7.20 -5.54
N ASN A 116 1.41 8.38 -5.20
CA ASN A 116 1.80 9.65 -5.82
C ASN A 116 1.84 9.60 -7.38
N ILE A 117 0.94 8.82 -7.99
CA ILE A 117 0.68 8.82 -9.44
C ILE A 117 -0.76 9.22 -9.63
N ASP A 118 -1.01 10.28 -10.40
CA ASP A 118 -2.36 10.75 -10.65
C ASP A 118 -3.09 9.80 -11.63
N PHE A 119 -4.22 9.27 -11.16
CA PHE A 119 -5.11 8.39 -11.92
C PHE A 119 -6.37 9.11 -12.43
N THR A 120 -6.45 10.44 -12.28
CA THR A 120 -7.62 11.22 -12.69
C THR A 120 -7.84 11.17 -14.19
N GLY A 121 -8.93 10.52 -14.62
CA GLY A 121 -9.22 10.32 -16.05
C GLY A 121 -8.36 9.25 -16.73
N GLY A 122 -7.67 8.41 -15.94
CA GLY A 122 -6.74 7.38 -16.42
C GLY A 122 -5.31 7.59 -15.92
N CYS A 123 -4.42 6.62 -16.15
CA CYS A 123 -3.03 6.70 -15.76
C CYS A 123 -2.17 7.25 -16.92
N LEU A 124 -1.52 8.40 -16.73
CA LEU A 124 -0.57 8.93 -17.73
C LEU A 124 0.81 8.25 -17.67
N ASN A 125 1.04 7.38 -16.68
CA ASN A 125 2.26 6.58 -16.58
C ASN A 125 2.05 5.23 -17.28
N ASN A 126 2.42 5.15 -18.56
CA ASN A 126 2.29 3.95 -19.39
C ASN A 126 2.98 2.71 -18.78
N LYS A 127 4.11 2.89 -18.10
CA LYS A 127 4.84 1.76 -17.49
C LYS A 127 4.04 1.17 -16.33
N TRP A 128 3.46 2.05 -15.51
CA TRP A 128 2.57 1.65 -14.42
C TRP A 128 1.30 0.99 -14.94
N GLU A 129 0.66 1.58 -15.95
CA GLU A 129 -0.55 1.02 -16.56
C GLU A 129 -0.29 -0.36 -17.17
N ASN A 130 0.82 -0.52 -17.89
CA ASN A 130 1.21 -1.81 -18.45
C ASN A 130 1.42 -2.87 -17.37
N LEU A 131 2.08 -2.53 -16.26
CA LEU A 131 2.26 -3.46 -15.13
C LEU A 131 0.90 -3.94 -14.57
N LEU A 132 -0.03 -3.01 -14.35
CA LEU A 132 -1.37 -3.36 -13.84
C LEU A 132 -2.09 -4.30 -14.82
N LEU A 133 -2.03 -4.00 -16.11
CA LEU A 133 -2.65 -4.83 -17.15
C LEU A 133 -2.02 -6.23 -17.24
N THR A 134 -0.67 -6.33 -17.24
CA THR A 134 0.02 -7.63 -17.36
C THR A 134 -0.21 -8.52 -16.15
N GLN A 135 -0.33 -7.93 -14.97
CA GLN A 135 -0.56 -8.66 -13.71
C GLN A 135 -2.05 -8.86 -13.40
N SER A 136 -2.95 -8.44 -14.30
CA SER A 136 -4.42 -8.49 -14.10
C SER A 136 -4.89 -7.81 -12.81
N ILE A 137 -4.28 -6.66 -12.49
CA ILE A 137 -4.57 -5.86 -11.32
C ILE A 137 -5.42 -4.66 -11.72
N VAL A 138 -6.53 -4.44 -11.02
CA VAL A 138 -7.50 -3.38 -11.30
C VAL A 138 -7.46 -2.31 -10.21
N GLN A 139 -7.41 -1.05 -10.60
CA GLN A 139 -7.52 0.13 -9.73
C GLN A 139 -9.00 0.43 -9.44
N LEU A 140 -9.39 0.54 -8.17
CA LEU A 140 -10.78 0.61 -7.71
C LEU A 140 -11.28 1.99 -7.26
N ILE A 141 -10.39 2.96 -7.10
CA ILE A 141 -10.68 4.33 -6.67
C ILE A 141 -10.95 5.21 -7.88
N ASP A 142 -12.16 5.73 -7.97
CA ASP A 142 -12.63 6.57 -9.07
C ASP A 142 -12.93 8.03 -8.63
N THR A 143 -12.69 8.34 -7.35
CA THR A 143 -12.91 9.66 -6.77
C THR A 143 -11.61 10.28 -6.23
N PRO A 144 -11.45 11.61 -6.32
CA PRO A 144 -10.24 12.29 -5.87
C PRO A 144 -9.93 12.06 -4.40
N THR A 145 -8.67 11.72 -4.11
CA THR A 145 -8.17 11.45 -2.75
C THR A 145 -7.32 12.60 -2.20
N ARG A 146 -6.75 13.42 -3.10
CA ARG A 146 -6.09 14.69 -2.74
C ARG A 146 -6.76 15.86 -3.44
N ILE A 147 -7.26 16.80 -2.65
CA ILE A 147 -7.90 18.03 -3.12
C ILE A 147 -7.13 19.23 -2.57
N THR A 148 -6.64 20.08 -3.46
CA THR A 148 -6.00 21.36 -3.14
C THR A 148 -6.88 22.52 -3.61
N SER A 149 -6.43 23.76 -3.41
CA SER A 149 -7.12 24.93 -3.96
C SER A 149 -7.15 24.97 -5.49
N THR A 150 -6.23 24.25 -6.14
CA THR A 150 -6.01 24.33 -7.60
C THR A 150 -6.10 22.99 -8.32
N SER A 151 -6.20 21.87 -7.60
CA SER A 151 -6.21 20.53 -8.20
C SER A 151 -7.04 19.53 -7.40
N SER A 152 -7.48 18.48 -8.07
CA SER A 152 -8.19 17.34 -7.50
C SER A 152 -7.65 16.09 -8.19
N THR A 153 -6.93 15.25 -7.46
CA THR A 153 -6.14 14.14 -8.02
C THR A 153 -6.43 12.82 -7.29
N ILE A 154 -6.32 11.71 -8.01
CA ILE A 154 -6.43 10.35 -7.46
C ILE A 154 -5.01 9.80 -7.30
N ILE A 155 -4.44 9.90 -6.10
CA ILE A 155 -3.07 9.47 -5.81
C ILE A 155 -2.98 8.35 -4.75
N ASP A 156 -4.03 8.23 -3.94
CA ASP A 156 -4.22 7.10 -3.04
C ASP A 156 -5.02 6.06 -3.79
N HIS A 157 -4.43 4.88 -3.95
CA HIS A 157 -4.97 3.84 -4.81
C HIS A 157 -5.36 2.63 -4.00
N VAL A 158 -6.34 1.88 -4.52
CA VAL A 158 -6.66 0.54 -4.07
C VAL A 158 -6.71 -0.34 -5.30
N TYR A 159 -5.96 -1.43 -5.25
CA TYR A 159 -5.79 -2.37 -6.33
C TYR A 159 -6.18 -3.77 -5.90
N THR A 160 -6.69 -4.58 -6.81
CA THR A 160 -6.95 -6.01 -6.57
C THR A 160 -6.85 -6.85 -7.84
N ASN A 161 -6.58 -8.15 -7.69
CA ASN A 161 -6.70 -9.14 -8.75
C ASN A 161 -8.09 -9.81 -8.82
N HIS A 162 -8.98 -9.56 -7.86
CA HIS A 162 -10.35 -10.09 -7.82
C HIS A 162 -11.38 -8.98 -7.59
N PRO A 163 -11.58 -8.06 -8.54
CA PRO A 163 -12.52 -6.95 -8.40
C PRO A 163 -13.96 -7.42 -8.13
N GLU A 164 -14.34 -8.61 -8.58
CA GLU A 164 -15.65 -9.22 -8.34
C GLU A 164 -15.93 -9.53 -6.85
N ASN A 165 -14.90 -9.64 -6.02
CA ASN A 165 -15.02 -9.87 -4.59
C ASN A 165 -15.17 -8.57 -3.78
N ILE A 166 -15.03 -7.41 -4.43
CA ILE A 166 -15.12 -6.10 -3.78
C ILE A 166 -16.55 -5.57 -3.86
N VAL A 167 -17.15 -5.35 -2.68
CA VAL A 167 -18.53 -4.86 -2.57
C VAL A 167 -18.61 -3.33 -2.72
N GLU A 168 -17.69 -2.60 -2.08
CA GLU A 168 -17.69 -1.14 -2.07
C GLU A 168 -16.27 -0.62 -1.82
N THR A 169 -15.92 0.48 -2.47
CA THR A 169 -14.81 1.36 -2.11
C THR A 169 -15.35 2.74 -1.73
N ASN A 170 -14.78 3.34 -0.69
CA ASN A 170 -15.27 4.62 -0.18
C ASN A 170 -14.10 5.56 0.14
N VAL A 171 -14.12 6.75 -0.46
CA VAL A 171 -13.19 7.84 -0.13
C VAL A 171 -13.92 8.83 0.79
N PRO A 172 -13.65 8.83 2.10
CA PRO A 172 -14.34 9.70 3.02
C PRO A 172 -13.97 11.17 2.74
N LYS A 173 -14.97 12.06 2.81
CA LYS A 173 -14.78 13.52 2.68
C LYS A 173 -14.22 14.13 3.97
N ILE A 174 -13.14 13.56 4.48
CA ILE A 174 -12.46 14.00 5.69
C ILE A 174 -11.07 14.46 5.27
N ALA A 175 -10.83 15.77 5.30
CA ALA A 175 -9.49 16.32 5.20
C ALA A 175 -8.94 16.48 6.62
N LEU A 176 -7.79 15.88 6.89
CA LEU A 176 -6.98 16.28 8.04
C LEU A 176 -6.49 17.71 7.75
N LYS A 177 -6.89 18.65 8.59
CA LYS A 177 -6.45 20.06 8.53
C LYS A 177 -5.07 20.21 9.16
#